data_AF-A0A5J9UKL2-F1
#
_entry.id   AF-A0A5J9UKL2-F1
#
_cell.length_a   1.000
_cell.length_b   1.000
_cell.length_c   1.000
_cell.angle_alpha   90.00
_cell.angle_beta   90.00
_cell.angle_gamma   90.00
#
_symmetry.space_group_name_H-M   'P 1'
#
loop_
_entity.id
_entity.type
_entity.pdbx_description
1 polymer ?
#
loop_
_entity_poly.entity_id
_entity_poly.type
_entity_poly.pdbx_seq_one_letter_code
_entity_poly.pdbx_strand_id
1 'polypeptide(L)'
;MEKHEQMVAMQQQAVEDGETPLNEAEICESVLGKAYGYIRGRGHGPKPNRRPISSTSSSAQQRRMEDELAATKLVITAHKTTIESQQATIEAQQARLSHQDKRIDWLSSVM
;
A
#
# COMPACT_ATOMS: atom_id res chain seq x y z
N MET A 1 33.08 8.03 2.28
CA MET A 1 32.38 9.14 2.94
C MET A 1 31.15 9.46 2.11
N GLU A 2 29.99 9.38 2.74
CA GLU A 2 28.73 9.83 2.15
C GLU A 2 28.80 11.36 1.95
N LYS A 3 28.25 11.88 0.84
CA LYS A 3 28.33 13.33 0.53
C LYS A 3 27.76 14.20 1.66
N HIS A 4 26.76 13.67 2.36
CA HIS A 4 26.21 14.29 3.57
C HIS A 4 27.25 14.48 4.67
N GLU A 5 28.04 13.45 4.99
CA GLU A 5 29.10 13.53 6.02
C GLU A 5 30.14 14.58 5.66
N GLN A 6 30.49 14.69 4.38
CA GLN A 6 31.42 15.70 3.88
C GLN A 6 30.87 17.13 4.04
N MET A 7 29.58 17.34 3.76
CA MET A 7 28.93 18.65 3.94
C MET A 7 28.90 19.05 5.43
N VAL A 8 28.59 18.10 6.32
CA VAL A 8 28.58 18.34 7.78
C VAL A 8 29.98 18.68 8.30
N ALA A 9 31.01 17.97 7.84
CA ALA A 9 32.40 18.24 8.25
C ALA A 9 32.86 19.65 7.84
N MET A 10 32.51 20.11 6.63
CA MET A 10 32.86 21.46 6.17
C MET A 10 32.13 22.56 6.97
N GLN A 11 30.89 22.30 7.37
CA GLN A 11 30.13 23.23 8.21
C GLN A 11 30.74 23.35 9.61
N GLN A 12 31.18 22.24 10.20
CA GLN A 12 31.84 22.23 11.52
C GLN A 12 33.23 22.87 11.45
N GLN A 13 34.02 22.59 10.42
CA GLN A 13 35.35 23.17 10.25
C GLN A 13 35.33 24.69 10.19
N ALA A 14 34.38 25.28 9.44
CA ALA A 14 34.25 26.73 9.35
C ALA A 14 33.90 27.40 10.70
N VAL A 15 33.19 26.67 11.57
CA VAL A 15 32.85 27.14 12.93
C VAL A 15 34.05 27.05 13.88
N GLU A 16 34.86 25.99 13.77
CA GLU A 16 36.07 25.79 14.57
C GLU A 16 37.19 26.79 14.21
N ASP A 17 37.35 27.11 12.92
CA ASP A 17 38.37 28.05 12.44
C ASP A 17 38.01 29.52 12.71
N GLY A 18 36.82 29.79 13.28
CA GLY A 18 36.35 31.15 13.64
C GLY A 18 36.11 32.06 12.43
N GLU A 19 36.12 31.49 11.22
CA GLU A 19 35.81 32.19 9.99
C GLU A 19 34.30 32.33 9.81
N THR A 20 33.88 33.23 8.92
CA THR A 20 32.47 33.31 8.57
C THR A 20 32.02 31.96 8.01
N PRO A 21 30.96 31.34 8.56
CA PRO A 21 30.53 30.01 8.14
C PRO A 21 30.19 30.04 6.65
N LEU A 22 30.69 29.06 5.89
CA LEU A 22 30.34 28.94 4.48
C LEU A 22 28.82 28.85 4.34
N ASN A 23 28.30 29.55 3.34
CA ASN A 23 26.88 29.46 3.02
C ASN A 23 26.56 28.04 2.52
N GLU A 24 25.34 27.57 2.76
CA GLU A 24 24.88 26.24 2.34
C GLU A 24 25.12 26.03 0.83
N ALA A 25 24.89 27.05 0.02
CA ALA A 25 25.14 27.02 -1.42
C ALA A 25 26.61 26.77 -1.78
N GLU A 26 27.56 27.33 -1.01
CA GLU A 26 29.00 27.19 -1.24
C GLU A 26 29.50 25.80 -0.80
N ILE A 27 28.94 25.27 0.31
CA ILE A 27 29.18 23.89 0.76
C ILE A 27 28.63 22.90 -0.27
N CYS A 28 27.41 23.13 -0.77
CA CYS A 28 26.84 22.31 -1.83
C CYS A 28 27.67 22.38 -3.11
N GLU A 29 28.13 23.55 -3.52
CA GLU A 29 28.95 23.71 -4.73
C GLU A 29 30.31 23.01 -4.61
N SER A 30 30.98 23.11 -3.47
CA SER A 30 32.27 22.46 -3.23
C SER A 30 32.15 20.93 -3.13
N VAL A 31 31.10 20.42 -2.49
CA VAL A 31 30.91 18.97 -2.27
C VAL A 31 30.22 18.29 -3.45
N LEU A 32 29.18 18.90 -4.02
CA LEU A 32 28.34 18.33 -5.09
C LEU A 32 28.71 18.86 -6.48
N GLY A 33 29.50 19.93 -6.56
CA GLY A 33 29.82 20.63 -7.80
C GLY A 33 28.83 21.75 -8.12
N LYS A 34 29.20 22.63 -9.07
CA LYS A 34 28.30 23.67 -9.58
C LYS A 34 27.04 23.05 -10.16
N ALA A 35 25.89 23.42 -9.62
CA ALA A 35 24.60 23.06 -10.19
C ALA A 35 24.40 23.82 -11.52
N TYR A 36 24.74 23.18 -12.64
CA TYR A 36 24.30 23.65 -13.94
C TYR A 36 22.80 23.33 -14.05
N GLY A 37 21.96 24.33 -13.82
CA GLY A 37 20.52 24.20 -14.05
C GLY A 37 20.20 23.86 -15.51
N TYR A 38 18.95 23.46 -15.77
CA TYR A 38 18.45 23.35 -17.14
C TYR A 38 18.59 24.69 -17.86
N ILE A 39 19.54 24.78 -18.78
CA ILE A 39 19.64 25.96 -19.64
C ILE A 39 18.53 25.85 -20.69
N ARG A 40 17.47 26.65 -20.50
CA ARG A 40 16.37 26.77 -21.45
C ARG A 40 16.92 27.03 -22.85
N GLY A 41 16.70 26.07 -23.77
CA GLY A 41 17.13 26.19 -25.17
C GLY A 41 18.52 25.66 -25.51
N ARG A 42 19.23 24.96 -24.60
CA ARG A 42 20.55 24.35 -24.90
C ARG A 42 20.56 22.81 -24.99
N GLY A 43 19.40 22.17 -24.97
CA GLY A 43 19.28 20.77 -25.40
C GLY A 43 18.83 20.72 -26.86
N HIS A 44 19.60 20.07 -27.75
CA HIS A 44 19.24 19.88 -29.16
C HIS A 44 18.09 18.86 -29.39
N GLY A 45 17.26 18.62 -28.39
CA GLY A 45 16.16 17.67 -28.45
C GLY A 45 14.82 18.38 -28.60
N PRO A 46 13.85 17.80 -29.32
CA PRO A 46 12.47 18.26 -29.30
C PRO A 46 12.01 18.42 -27.85
N LYS A 47 11.40 19.56 -27.51
CA LYS A 47 10.81 19.79 -26.19
C LYS A 47 9.93 18.58 -25.83
N PRO A 48 10.22 17.83 -24.75
CA PRO A 48 9.39 16.70 -24.35
C PRO A 48 7.95 17.20 -24.27
N ASN A 49 7.08 16.57 -25.04
CA ASN A 49 5.68 16.93 -25.08
C ASN A 49 5.14 16.76 -23.66
N ARG A 50 4.83 17.88 -22.99
CA ARG A 50 4.09 17.85 -21.73
C ARG A 50 2.67 17.42 -22.08
N ARG A 51 2.46 16.11 -22.28
CA ARG A 51 1.13 15.54 -22.23
C ARG A 51 0.57 15.99 -20.89
N PRO A 52 -0.61 16.66 -20.82
CA PRO A 52 -1.29 16.78 -19.55
C PRO A 52 -1.40 15.34 -19.03
N ILE A 53 -0.91 15.09 -17.81
CA ILE A 53 -1.17 13.82 -17.12
C ILE A 53 -2.69 13.69 -17.17
N SER A 54 -3.15 12.78 -18.04
CA SER A 54 -4.56 12.65 -18.34
C SER A 54 -5.21 12.14 -17.08
N SER A 55 -5.93 13.01 -16.36
CA SER A 55 -6.81 12.66 -15.24
C SER A 55 -7.83 11.58 -15.60
N THR A 56 -7.96 11.27 -16.89
CA THR A 56 -8.71 10.13 -17.42
C THR A 56 -8.14 8.79 -16.96
N SER A 57 -6.80 8.63 -16.88
CA SER A 57 -6.21 7.32 -16.51
C SER A 57 -6.45 6.99 -15.04
N SER A 58 -6.33 7.97 -14.14
CA SER A 58 -6.63 7.77 -12.71
C SER A 58 -8.12 7.50 -12.48
N SER A 59 -9.02 8.22 -13.15
CA SER A 59 -10.47 7.98 -13.01
C SER A 59 -10.91 6.62 -13.57
N ALA A 60 -10.33 6.17 -14.68
CA ALA A 60 -10.64 4.87 -15.27
C ALA A 60 -10.11 3.72 -14.40
N GLN A 61 -8.91 3.89 -13.84
CA GLN A 61 -8.34 2.93 -12.89
C GLN A 61 -9.19 2.85 -11.61
N GLN A 62 -9.64 3.99 -11.11
CA GLN A 62 -10.50 4.08 -9.93
C GLN A 62 -11.85 3.39 -10.15
N ARG A 63 -12.49 3.61 -11.31
CA ARG A 63 -13.75 2.92 -11.66
C ARG A 63 -13.58 1.40 -11.73
N ARG A 64 -12.49 0.92 -12.33
CA ARG A 64 -12.20 -0.53 -12.38
C ARG A 64 -12.04 -1.13 -10.98
N MET A 65 -11.32 -0.44 -10.10
CA MET A 65 -11.14 -0.85 -8.70
C MET A 65 -12.49 -0.89 -7.96
N GLU A 66 -13.36 0.09 -8.20
CA GLU A 66 -14.71 0.13 -7.61
C GLU A 66 -15.59 -1.01 -8.11
N ASP A 67 -15.54 -1.32 -9.42
CA ASP A 67 -16.28 -2.43 -10.03
C ASP A 67 -15.80 -3.80 -9.49
N GLU A 68 -14.48 -4.01 -9.37
CA GLU A 68 -13.90 -5.22 -8.78
C GLU A 68 -14.27 -5.38 -7.30
N LEU A 69 -14.27 -4.27 -6.56
CA LEU A 69 -14.66 -4.26 -5.15
C LEU A 69 -16.16 -4.54 -4.97
N ALA A 70 -17.01 -4.06 -5.88
CA ALA A 70 -18.43 -4.40 -5.88
C ALA A 70 -18.67 -5.89 -6.21
N ALA A 71 -17.97 -6.42 -7.22
CA ALA A 71 -18.07 -7.83 -7.59
C ALA A 71 -17.62 -8.77 -6.45
N THR A 72 -16.50 -8.46 -5.79
CA THR A 72 -16.01 -9.27 -4.66
C THR A 72 -16.97 -9.23 -3.46
N LYS A 73 -17.58 -8.07 -3.16
CA LYS A 73 -18.61 -7.97 -2.12
C LYS A 73 -19.81 -8.86 -2.40
N LEU A 74 -20.29 -8.91 -3.65
CA LEU A 74 -21.39 -9.79 -4.03
C LEU A 74 -21.04 -11.27 -3.80
N VAL A 75 -19.85 -11.70 -4.24
CA VAL A 75 -19.38 -13.08 -4.02
C VAL A 75 -19.31 -13.41 -2.53
N ILE A 76 -18.78 -12.49 -1.71
CA ILE A 76 -18.70 -12.67 -0.25
C ILE A 76 -20.10 -12.82 0.35
N THR A 77 -21.07 -11.99 -0.06
CA THR A 77 -22.44 -12.10 0.45
C THR A 77 -23.09 -13.43 0.07
N ALA A 78 -22.90 -13.88 -1.18
CA ALA A 78 -23.40 -15.17 -1.63
C ALA A 78 -22.78 -16.31 -0.81
N HIS A 79 -21.46 -16.32 -0.64
CA HIS A 79 -20.75 -17.33 0.15
C HIS A 79 -21.23 -17.33 1.61
N LYS A 80 -21.45 -16.15 2.20
CA LYS A 80 -21.98 -16.04 3.56
C LYS A 80 -23.35 -16.70 3.69
N THR A 81 -24.27 -16.44 2.75
CA THR A 81 -25.59 -17.08 2.78
C THR A 81 -25.52 -18.60 2.62
N THR A 82 -24.60 -19.10 1.79
CA THR A 82 -24.36 -20.54 1.65
C THR A 82 -23.85 -21.14 2.96
N ILE A 83 -22.90 -20.50 3.62
CA ILE A 83 -22.36 -20.96 4.91
C ILE A 83 -23.46 -21.01 5.97
N GLU A 84 -24.31 -19.98 6.05
CA GLU A 84 -25.44 -19.93 6.99
C GLU A 84 -26.42 -21.09 6.73
N SER A 85 -26.76 -21.37 5.46
CA SER A 85 -27.62 -22.50 5.11
C SER A 85 -27.00 -23.86 5.44
N GLN A 86 -25.69 -23.99 5.26
CA GLN A 86 -24.93 -25.20 5.61
C GLN A 86 -24.89 -25.40 7.13
N GLN A 87 -24.70 -24.33 7.90
CA GLN A 87 -24.74 -24.39 9.37
C GLN A 87 -26.10 -24.87 9.88
N ALA A 88 -27.20 -24.31 9.35
CA ALA A 88 -28.56 -24.78 9.72
C ALA A 88 -28.77 -26.27 9.40
N THR A 89 -28.20 -26.75 8.30
CA THR A 89 -28.27 -28.17 7.92
C THR A 89 -27.49 -29.05 8.90
N ILE A 90 -26.29 -28.62 9.31
CA ILE A 90 -25.46 -29.34 10.29
C ILE A 90 -26.17 -29.39 11.65
N GLU A 91 -26.74 -28.28 12.12
CA GLU A 91 -27.49 -28.23 13.37
C GLU A 91 -28.70 -29.17 13.35
N ALA A 92 -29.44 -29.20 12.24
CA ALA A 92 -30.56 -30.12 12.07
C ALA A 92 -30.11 -31.60 12.11
N GLN A 93 -28.96 -31.91 11.50
CA GLN A 93 -28.37 -33.25 11.56
C GLN A 93 -27.95 -33.62 12.99
N GLN A 94 -27.30 -32.71 13.71
CA GLN A 94 -26.90 -32.91 15.10
C GLN A 94 -28.11 -33.15 16.02
N ALA A 95 -29.18 -32.36 15.87
CA ALA A 95 -30.42 -32.57 16.61
C ALA A 95 -31.02 -33.95 16.33
N ARG A 96 -30.98 -34.40 15.07
CA ARG A 96 -31.47 -35.73 14.68
C ARG A 96 -30.64 -36.85 15.29
N LEU A 97 -29.31 -36.72 15.32
CA LEU A 97 -28.42 -37.70 15.93
C LEU A 97 -28.64 -37.76 17.44
N SER A 98 -28.69 -36.61 18.13
CA SER A 98 -28.99 -36.56 19.57
C SER A 98 -30.33 -37.22 19.92
N HIS A 99 -31.35 -37.03 19.08
CA HIS A 99 -32.63 -37.71 19.27
C HIS A 99 -32.52 -39.23 19.09
N GLN A 100 -31.72 -39.70 18.13
CA GLN A 100 -31.47 -41.14 17.96
C GLN A 100 -30.72 -41.72 19.15
N ASP A 101 -29.70 -41.04 19.66
CA ASP A 101 -28.93 -41.49 20.83
C ASP A 101 -29.84 -41.67 22.05
N LYS A 102 -30.70 -40.67 22.34
CA LYS A 102 -31.69 -40.77 23.44
C LYS A 102 -32.64 -41.95 23.28
N ARG A 103 -33.04 -42.27 22.04
CA ARG A 103 -33.89 -43.44 21.77
C ARG A 103 -33.15 -44.74 22.03
N ILE A 104 -31.88 -44.82 21.64
CA ILE A 104 -31.03 -45.99 21.89
C ILE A 104 -30.82 -46.17 23.39
N ASP A 105 -30.53 -45.10 24.12
CA ASP A 105 -30.39 -45.11 25.58
C ASP A 105 -31.66 -45.60 26.26
N TRP A 106 -32.83 -45.11 25.83
CA TRP A 106 -34.12 -45.54 26.35
C TRP A 106 -34.37 -47.04 26.11
N LEU A 107 -34.12 -47.52 24.89
CA LEU A 107 -34.26 -48.94 24.56
C LEU A 107 -33.31 -49.80 25.40
N SER A 108 -32.10 -49.32 25.66
CA SER A 108 -31.09 -50.02 26.48
C SER A 108 -31.42 -50.02 27.97
N SER A 109 -32.26 -49.09 28.44
CA SER A 109 -32.70 -49.03 29.84
C SER A 109 -33.98 -49.83 30.11
N VAL A 110 -34.74 -50.18 29.08
CA VAL A 110 -36.01 -50.94 29.17
C VAL A 110 -35.82 -52.45 28.98
N MET A 111 -34.73 -52.86 28.32
CA MET A 111 -34.35 -54.25 28.08
C MET A 111 -33.41 -54.74 29.18
#